data_AF-A0A354DHW4-F1
#
_entry.id   AF-A0A354DHW4-F1
#
_cell.length_a   1.000
_cell.length_b   1.000
_cell.length_c   1.000
_cell.angle_alpha   90.00
_cell.angle_beta   90.00
_cell.angle_gamma   90.00
#
_symmetry.space_group_name_H-M   'P 1'
#
loop_
_entity.id
_entity.type
_entity.pdbx_description
1 polymer ?
#
loop_
_entity_poly.entity_id
_entity_poly.type
_entity_poly.pdbx_seq_one_letter_code
_entity_poly.pdbx_strand_id
1 'polypeptide(L)' 'EDAKKRGVVIAYDVRRKSPEFALEAALTLGKHGIPAYLFDECRPTPVLSFAVRHLKA' A
#
# COMPACT_ATOMS: atom_id res chain seq x y z
N GLU A 1 6.65 10.55 13.77
CA GLU A 1 6.14 11.58 12.83
C GLU A 1 6.67 11.47 11.40
N ASP A 2 7.98 11.44 11.14
CA ASP A 2 8.50 11.47 9.76
C ASP A 2 8.05 10.28 8.88
N ALA A 3 8.10 9.06 9.43
CA ALA A 3 7.58 7.86 8.75
C ALA A 3 6.09 7.96 8.40
N LYS A 4 5.31 8.65 9.25
CA LYS A 4 3.87 8.87 9.05
C LYS A 4 3.62 9.72 7.80
N LYS A 5 4.50 10.69 7.53
CA LYS A 5 4.43 11.59 6.36
C LYS A 5 4.90 10.92 5.07
N ARG A 6 5.87 10.01 5.15
CA ARG A 6 6.34 9.21 4.00
C ARG A 6 5.24 8.33 3.41
N GLY A 7 4.42 7.75 4.29
CA GLY A 7 3.28 6.92 3.89
C GLY A 7 3.65 5.46 3.68
N VAL A 8 2.77 4.70 3.04
CA VAL A 8 2.97 3.27 2.76
C VAL A 8 2.54 2.92 1.34
N VAL A 9 3.14 1.87 0.77
CA VAL A 9 2.68 1.25 -0.48
C VAL A 9 2.12 -0.13 -0.17
N ILE A 10 0.91 -0.41 -0.65
CA ILE A 10 0.19 -1.66 -0.43
C ILE A 10 -0.08 -2.32 -1.77
N ALA A 11 0.47 -3.52 -1.96
CA ALA A 11 0.12 -4.42 -3.06
C ALA A 11 -0.45 -5.72 -2.50
N TYR A 12 -1.09 -6.49 -3.35
CA TYR A 12 -1.68 -7.77 -3.00
C TYR A 12 -1.53 -8.78 -4.13
N ASP A 13 -1.70 -10.05 -3.80
CA ASP A 13 -1.68 -11.17 -4.75
C ASP A 13 -3.08 -11.76 -4.98
N VAL A 14 -3.20 -12.78 -5.84
CA VAL A 14 -4.49 -13.35 -6.27
C VAL A 14 -5.23 -14.19 -5.22
N ARG A 15 -4.83 -14.13 -3.95
CA ARG A 15 -5.47 -14.90 -2.89
C ARG A 15 -6.86 -14.36 -2.57
N ARG A 16 -7.72 -15.24 -2.06
CA ARG A 16 -9.08 -14.89 -1.67
C ARG A 16 -9.06 -13.76 -0.63
N LYS A 17 -9.83 -12.71 -0.87
CA LYS A 17 -9.93 -11.48 -0.05
C LYS A 17 -8.72 -10.54 -0.07
N SER A 18 -7.71 -10.83 -0.89
CA SER A 18 -6.52 -9.96 -0.99
C SER A 18 -6.86 -8.51 -1.39
N PRO A 19 -7.69 -8.25 -2.42
CA PRO A 19 -8.09 -6.89 -2.77
C PRO A 19 -8.83 -6.17 -1.63
N GLU A 20 -9.78 -6.86 -0.99
CA GLU A 20 -10.64 -6.30 0.05
C GLU A 20 -9.83 -5.94 1.30
N PHE A 21 -8.90 -6.80 1.71
CA PHE A 21 -8.03 -6.53 2.86
C PHE A 21 -6.97 -5.47 2.56
N ALA A 22 -6.46 -5.40 1.33
CA ALA A 22 -5.54 -4.35 0.94
C ALA A 22 -6.23 -2.97 0.95
N LEU A 23 -7.47 -2.90 0.49
CA LEU A 23 -8.31 -1.70 0.57
C LEU A 23 -8.60 -1.31 2.01
N GLU A 24 -9.01 -2.26 2.85
CA GLU A 24 -9.31 -1.99 4.27
C GLU A 24 -8.06 -1.47 5.02
N ALA A 25 -6.88 -2.03 4.73
CA ALA A 25 -5.62 -1.55 5.28
C ALA A 25 -5.32 -0.10 4.85
N ALA A 26 -5.51 0.23 3.57
CA ALA A 26 -5.32 1.58 3.05
C ALA A 26 -6.28 2.58 3.70
N LEU A 27 -7.56 2.24 3.83
CA LEU A 27 -8.57 3.08 4.47
C LEU A 27 -8.28 3.30 5.96
N THR A 28 -7.88 2.24 6.67
CA THR A 28 -7.50 2.32 8.09
C THR A 28 -6.33 3.29 8.28
N LEU A 29 -5.28 3.16 7.46
CA LEU A 29 -4.11 4.04 7.51
C LEU A 29 -4.47 5.49 7.14
N GLY A 30 -5.29 5.67 6.10
CA GLY A 30 -5.80 6.98 5.69
C GLY A 30 -6.60 7.68 6.80
N LYS A 31 -7.43 6.95 7.54
CA LYS A 31 -8.16 7.46 8.71
C LYS A 31 -7.22 7.99 9.80
N HIS A 32 -6.04 7.41 9.94
CA HIS A 32 -5.00 7.87 10.87
C HIS A 32 -4.11 8.98 10.28
N GLY A 33 -4.39 9.48 9.07
CA GLY A 33 -3.60 10.51 8.40
C GLY A 33 -2.26 10.00 7.87
N ILE A 34 -2.18 8.72 7.51
CA ILE A 34 -1.02 8.10 6.88
C ILE A 34 -1.33 7.96 5.37
N PRO A 35 -0.58 8.62 4.48
CA PRO A 35 -0.75 8.43 3.04
C PRO A 35 -0.56 6.96 2.66
N ALA A 36 -1.52 6.37 1.94
CA ALA A 36 -1.47 4.99 1.50
C ALA A 36 -1.65 4.91 -0.02
N TYR A 37 -0.69 4.30 -0.71
CA TYR A 37 -0.72 4.04 -2.13
C TYR A 37 -1.11 2.59 -2.36
N LEU A 38 -2.34 2.36 -2.83
CA LEU A 38 -2.87 1.03 -3.11
C LEU A 38 -2.79 0.74 -4.61
N PHE A 39 -2.26 -0.43 -4.99
CA PHE A 39 -2.32 -0.89 -6.38
C PHE A 39 -3.76 -1.25 -6.79
N ASP A 40 -4.10 -0.94 -8.03
CA ASP A 40 -5.40 -1.18 -8.67
C ASP A 40 -5.64 -2.66 -9.02
N GLU A 41 -4.56 -3.40 -9.25
CA GLU A 41 -4.58 -4.83 -9.56
C GLU A 41 -3.40 -5.58 -8.93
N CYS A 42 -3.43 -6.91 -9.04
CA CYS A 42 -2.35 -7.77 -8.57
C CYS A 42 -1.03 -7.42 -9.29
N ARG A 43 0.02 -7.13 -8.51
CA ARG A 43 1.37 -6.85 -9.03
C ARG A 43 2.41 -7.78 -8.39
N PRO A 44 3.47 -8.16 -9.11
CA PRO A 44 4.53 -8.98 -8.54
C PRO A 44 5.38 -8.17 -7.54
N THR A 45 5.93 -8.85 -6.53
CA THR A 45 6.72 -8.24 -5.44
C THR A 45 7.84 -7.29 -5.88
N PRO A 46 8.56 -7.50 -7.01
CA PRO A 46 9.55 -6.54 -7.48
C PRO A 46 8.97 -5.15 -7.79
N VAL A 47 7.73 -5.08 -8.31
CA VAL A 47 7.05 -3.81 -8.61
C VAL A 47 6.71 -3.06 -7.32
N LEU A 48 6.25 -3.78 -6.29
CA LEU A 48 6.04 -3.22 -4.95
C LEU A 48 7.35 -2.67 -4.38
N SER A 49 8.44 -3.45 -4.41
CA SER A 49 9.75 -3.03 -3.90
C SER A 49 10.29 -1.78 -4.61
N PHE A 50 10.10 -1.71 -5.93
CA PHE A 50 10.40 -0.51 -6.71
C PHE A 50 9.56 0.69 -6.26
N ALA A 51 8.24 0.52 -6.15
CA ALA A 51 7.31 1.60 -5.81
C ALA A 51 7.60 2.22 -4.44
N VAL A 52 7.93 1.40 -3.43
CA VAL A 52 8.35 1.87 -2.09
C VAL A 52 9.53 2.85 -2.19
N ARG A 53 10.58 2.47 -2.94
CA ARG A 53 11.77 3.33 -3.12
C ARG A 53 11.49 4.56 -3.97
N HIS A 54 10.68 4.40 -5.02
CA HIS A 54 10.34 5.47 -5.95
C HIS A 54 9.49 6.56 -5.30
N LEU A 55 8.47 6.17 -4.52
CA LEU A 55 7.55 7.07 -3.82
C LEU A 55 8.12 7.57 -2.48
N LYS A 56 9.26 7.03 -2.03
CA LYS A 56 9.90 7.32 -0.74
C LYS A 56 8.95 7.13 0.45
N ALA A 57 8.14 6.06 0.38
CA ALA A 57 7.19 5.64 1.40
C ALA A 57 7.88 4.73 2.41
#